data_AF-A0A095SQ72-F1
#
_entry.id   AF-A0A095SQ72-F1
#
_cell.length_a   1.000
_cell.length_b   1.000
_cell.length_c   1.000
_cell.angle_alpha   90.00
_cell.angle_beta   90.00
_cell.angle_gamma   90.00
#
_symmetry.space_group_name_H-M   'P 1'
#
loop_
_entity.id
_entity.type
_entity.pdbx_description
1 polymer ?
#
loop_
_entity_poly.entity_id
_entity_poly.type
_entity_poly.pdbx_seq_one_letter_code
_entity_poly.pdbx_strand_id
1 'polypeptide(L)'
;MKASLALFTSLLLLAPIAQAGEMTPGQWNLSVELDAPGIPEQMRKQVQYDCINAKEASDPEAALRNSWKEDNCSAGEIKHSGNTMRWSADCTMPGTKVKTRVTGKMVLHDSKHYTSEMTMSGNNHSMKTRIDGKWAGSECTE
;
A
#
# COMPACT_ATOMS: atom_id res chain seq x y z
N MET A 1 30.38 -55.52 -23.88
CA MET A 1 29.16 -55.01 -24.54
C MET A 1 28.57 -53.91 -23.68
N LYS A 2 28.53 -52.70 -24.24
CA LYS A 2 27.68 -51.52 -23.97
C LYS A 2 27.37 -51.13 -22.52
N ALA A 3 28.08 -50.10 -22.08
CA ALA A 3 27.63 -49.15 -21.07
C ALA A 3 26.34 -48.45 -21.52
N SER A 4 25.44 -48.15 -20.59
CA SER A 4 24.36 -47.18 -20.81
C SER A 4 24.10 -46.47 -19.48
N LEU A 5 24.69 -45.27 -19.37
CA LEU A 5 24.35 -44.28 -18.36
C LEU A 5 22.90 -43.83 -18.61
N ALA A 6 22.02 -44.03 -17.63
CA ALA A 6 20.73 -43.36 -17.59
C ALA A 6 20.91 -41.96 -16.99
N LEU A 7 20.89 -40.94 -17.87
CA LEU A 7 20.97 -39.53 -17.48
C LEU A 7 19.56 -39.06 -17.06
N PHE A 8 19.29 -39.02 -15.75
CA PHE A 8 18.07 -38.42 -15.20
C PHE A 8 18.15 -36.90 -15.35
N THR A 9 17.43 -36.34 -16.32
CA THR A 9 17.32 -34.89 -16.54
C THR A 9 16.28 -34.33 -15.57
N SER A 10 16.72 -33.88 -14.39
CA SER A 10 15.86 -33.15 -13.44
C SER A 10 15.51 -31.77 -14.02
N LEU A 11 14.29 -31.62 -14.52
CA LEU A 11 13.72 -30.36 -14.95
C LEU A 11 13.42 -29.51 -13.70
N LEU A 12 14.35 -28.61 -13.33
CA LEU A 12 14.08 -27.58 -12.32
C LEU A 12 13.01 -26.63 -12.86
N LEU A 13 11.77 -26.82 -12.38
CA LEU A 13 10.71 -25.82 -12.47
C LEU A 13 11.12 -24.61 -11.63
N LEU A 14 11.73 -23.61 -12.27
CA LEU A 14 11.82 -22.26 -11.73
C LEU A 14 10.40 -21.70 -11.66
N ALA A 15 9.71 -21.93 -10.54
CA ALA A 15 8.51 -21.18 -10.24
C ALA A 15 8.91 -19.70 -10.12
N PRO A 16 8.28 -18.78 -10.86
CA PRO A 16 8.49 -17.36 -10.62
C PRO A 16 8.01 -17.08 -9.20
N ILE A 17 8.96 -16.75 -8.32
CA ILE A 17 8.64 -16.14 -7.04
C ILE A 17 8.01 -14.80 -7.40
N ALA A 18 6.69 -14.70 -7.27
CA ALA A 18 6.01 -13.42 -7.29
C ALA A 18 6.54 -12.64 -6.09
N GLN A 19 7.62 -11.88 -6.29
CA GLN A 19 8.02 -10.83 -5.38
C GLN A 19 6.82 -9.90 -5.30
N ALA A 20 6.22 -9.77 -4.11
CA ALA A 20 5.27 -8.72 -3.83
C ALA A 20 5.91 -7.42 -4.32
N GLY A 21 5.32 -6.81 -5.35
CA GLY A 21 6.05 -5.91 -6.23
C GLY A 21 6.69 -4.78 -5.44
N GLU A 22 8.00 -4.61 -5.63
CA GLU A 22 8.71 -3.48 -5.08
C GLU A 22 8.22 -2.23 -5.80
N MET A 23 7.89 -1.20 -5.03
CA MET A 23 7.59 0.11 -5.60
C MET A 23 8.89 0.75 -6.09
N THR A 24 8.79 1.75 -6.96
CA THR A 24 9.96 2.53 -7.40
C THR A 24 10.21 3.67 -6.40
N PRO A 25 11.43 3.79 -5.84
CA PRO A 25 11.78 4.93 -5.00
C PRO A 25 11.73 6.25 -5.77
N GLY A 26 11.44 7.35 -5.07
CA GLY A 26 11.40 8.70 -5.61
C GLY A 26 10.06 9.40 -5.37
N GLN A 27 9.78 10.40 -6.19
CA GLN A 27 8.59 11.23 -6.12
C GLN A 27 7.38 10.49 -6.69
N TRP A 28 6.25 10.58 -5.98
CA TRP A 28 4.95 10.08 -6.40
C TRP A 28 3.92 11.21 -6.41
N ASN A 29 3.03 11.17 -7.41
CA ASN A 29 1.85 12.02 -7.52
C ASN A 29 0.63 11.20 -7.11
N LEU A 30 -0.06 11.66 -6.09
CA LEU A 30 -1.21 10.97 -5.50
C LEU A 30 -2.48 11.75 -5.85
N SER A 31 -3.32 11.19 -6.71
CA SER A 31 -4.68 11.70 -6.94
C SER A 31 -5.60 11.13 -5.88
N VAL A 32 -5.98 11.95 -4.91
CA VAL A 32 -6.80 11.57 -3.75
C VAL A 32 -8.23 12.03 -3.96
N GLU A 33 -9.17 11.11 -3.76
CA GLU A 33 -10.61 11.35 -3.79
C GLU A 33 -11.22 11.03 -2.43
N LEU A 34 -11.89 12.01 -1.82
CA LEU A 34 -12.53 11.93 -0.52
C LEU A 34 -14.05 11.86 -0.69
N ASP A 35 -14.66 10.90 -0.02
CA ASP A 35 -16.11 10.73 0.08
C ASP A 35 -16.53 10.67 1.55
N ALA A 36 -17.08 11.79 2.02
CA ALA A 36 -17.69 11.92 3.34
C ALA A 36 -18.82 12.97 3.31
N PRO A 37 -19.86 12.82 4.16
CA PRO A 37 -20.90 13.83 4.31
C PRO A 37 -20.33 15.20 4.68
N GLY A 38 -20.84 16.26 4.05
CA GLY A 38 -20.47 17.64 4.37
C GLY A 38 -19.16 18.14 3.74
N ILE A 39 -18.44 17.33 2.97
CA ILE A 39 -17.28 17.80 2.19
C ILE A 39 -17.75 18.46 0.87
N PRO A 40 -17.41 19.75 0.64
CA PRO A 40 -17.66 20.45 -0.62
C PRO A 40 -16.98 19.78 -1.82
N GLU A 41 -17.61 19.81 -3.00
CA GLU A 41 -17.10 19.13 -4.19
C GLU A 41 -15.67 19.56 -4.58
N GLN A 42 -15.36 20.85 -4.46
CA GLN A 42 -14.04 21.38 -4.77
C GLN A 42 -12.92 20.84 -3.86
N MET A 43 -13.26 20.27 -2.70
CA MET A 43 -12.30 19.67 -1.77
C MET A 43 -12.23 18.14 -1.87
N ARG A 44 -13.14 17.51 -2.64
CA ARG A 44 -13.19 16.04 -2.76
C ARG A 44 -12.02 15.49 -3.55
N LYS A 45 -11.48 16.23 -4.52
CA LYS A 45 -10.35 15.79 -5.34
C LYS A 45 -9.17 16.69 -5.11
N GLN A 46 -8.05 16.08 -4.74
CA GLN A 46 -6.80 16.79 -4.49
C GLN A 46 -5.64 15.98 -5.03
N VAL A 47 -4.60 16.69 -5.46
CA VAL A 47 -3.31 16.09 -5.80
C VAL A 47 -2.37 16.34 -4.64
N GLN A 48 -1.76 15.28 -4.15
CA GLN A 48 -0.71 15.31 -3.16
C GLN A 48 0.57 14.74 -3.76
N TYR A 49 1.69 15.09 -3.14
CA TYR A 49 3.01 14.63 -3.53
C TYR A 49 3.59 13.86 -2.36
N ASP A 50 4.20 12.71 -2.63
CA ASP A 50 4.83 11.90 -1.61
C ASP A 50 6.20 11.42 -2.08
N CYS A 51 7.17 11.38 -1.17
CA CYS A 51 8.52 10.93 -1.46
C CYS A 51 8.74 9.58 -0.79
N ILE A 52 8.87 8.54 -1.61
CA ILE A 52 9.06 7.18 -1.12
C ILE A 52 10.54 6.83 -1.23
N ASN A 53 11.20 6.59 -0.10
CA ASN A 53 12.60 6.18 -0.08
C ASN A 53 12.77 4.70 -0.43
N ALA A 54 14.02 4.27 -0.66
CA ALA A 54 14.32 2.90 -1.07
C ALA A 54 13.84 1.83 -0.08
N LYS A 55 13.90 2.14 1.23
CA LYS A 55 13.48 1.21 2.28
C LYS A 55 11.96 1.04 2.29
N GLU A 56 11.21 2.12 2.14
CA GLU A 56 9.75 2.08 2.05
C GLU A 56 9.28 1.37 0.78
N ALA A 57 9.95 1.66 -0.34
CA ALA A 57 9.62 1.08 -1.63
C ALA A 57 9.82 -0.44 -1.66
N SER A 58 10.86 -0.94 -0.99
CA SER A 58 11.15 -2.39 -0.86
C SER A 58 10.23 -3.13 0.11
N ASP A 59 9.59 -2.42 1.05
CA ASP A 59 8.72 -3.03 2.06
C ASP A 59 7.55 -2.08 2.42
N PRO A 60 6.52 -2.00 1.55
CA PRO A 60 5.35 -1.15 1.79
C PRO A 60 4.57 -1.56 3.05
N GLU A 61 4.63 -2.83 3.46
CA GLU A 61 4.03 -3.28 4.71
C GLU A 61 4.75 -2.67 5.91
N ALA A 62 6.08 -2.77 5.97
CA ALA A 62 6.84 -2.17 7.05
C ALA A 62 6.70 -0.65 7.07
N ALA A 63 6.66 0.00 5.91
CA ALA A 63 6.37 1.44 5.80
C ALA A 63 5.02 1.79 6.45
N LEU A 64 3.94 1.10 6.06
CA LEU A 64 2.61 1.29 6.61
C LEU A 64 2.57 1.07 8.14
N ARG A 65 3.23 -0.01 8.61
CA ARG A 65 3.32 -0.31 10.05
C ARG A 65 4.09 0.76 10.83
N ASN A 66 5.07 1.42 10.22
CA ASN A 66 5.80 2.50 10.88
C ASN A 66 4.94 3.76 10.98
N SER A 67 4.25 4.16 9.91
CA SER A 67 3.28 5.27 9.97
C SER A 67 2.21 5.04 11.05
N TRP A 68 1.65 3.83 11.15
CA TRP A 68 0.68 3.51 12.21
C TRP A 68 1.20 3.71 13.64
N LYS A 69 2.48 3.44 13.90
CA LYS A 69 3.07 3.68 15.22
C LYS A 69 3.12 5.16 15.56
N GLU A 70 3.36 6.00 14.56
CA GLU A 70 3.39 7.46 14.69
C GLU A 70 1.97 8.03 14.85
N ASP A 71 0.99 7.42 14.19
CA ASP A 71 -0.41 7.86 14.14
C ASP A 71 -1.31 7.31 15.27
N ASN A 72 -0.73 6.74 16.34
CA ASN A 72 -1.46 6.12 17.45
C ASN A 72 -2.47 5.03 17.02
N CYS A 73 -2.08 4.24 16.02
CA CYS A 73 -2.81 3.07 15.55
C CYS A 73 -2.28 1.78 16.20
N SER A 74 -3.17 0.80 16.36
CA SER A 74 -2.78 -0.56 16.73
C SER A 74 -1.95 -1.20 15.61
N ALA A 75 -1.23 -2.27 15.93
CA ALA A 75 -0.45 -3.01 14.94
C ALA A 75 -1.32 -3.63 13.82
N GLY A 76 -2.64 -3.73 14.04
CA GLY A 76 -3.61 -4.16 13.05
C GLY A 76 -3.36 -5.54 12.45
N GLU A 77 -4.03 -5.79 11.32
CA GLU A 77 -3.81 -6.94 10.45
C GLU A 77 -3.41 -6.44 9.07
N ILE A 78 -2.49 -7.17 8.41
CA ILE A 78 -2.12 -6.98 7.01
C ILE A 78 -2.14 -8.35 6.34
N LYS A 79 -2.74 -8.43 5.16
CA LYS A 79 -2.89 -9.66 4.36
C LYS A 79 -2.48 -9.37 2.93
N HIS A 80 -1.60 -10.21 2.40
CA HIS A 80 -1.16 -10.16 1.01
C HIS A 80 -1.86 -11.23 0.18
N SER A 81 -2.24 -10.87 -1.05
CA SER A 81 -2.81 -11.77 -2.03
C SER A 81 -2.41 -11.30 -3.42
N GLY A 82 -1.38 -11.94 -3.99
CA GLY A 82 -0.78 -11.51 -5.25
C GLY A 82 -0.25 -10.08 -5.14
N ASN A 83 -0.72 -9.20 -6.02
CA ASN A 83 -0.38 -7.78 -6.04
C ASN A 83 -1.28 -6.90 -5.15
N THR A 84 -2.11 -7.52 -4.30
CA THR A 84 -3.05 -6.81 -3.44
C THR A 84 -2.67 -6.96 -1.98
N MET A 85 -2.48 -5.83 -1.30
CA MET A 85 -2.32 -5.74 0.16
C MET A 85 -3.63 -5.24 0.77
N ARG A 86 -4.14 -5.92 1.80
CA ARG A 86 -5.31 -5.49 2.56
C ARG A 86 -4.92 -5.29 4.02
N TRP A 87 -5.48 -4.28 4.66
CA TRP A 87 -5.16 -3.97 6.03
C TRP A 87 -6.36 -3.50 6.85
N SER A 88 -6.22 -3.64 8.16
CA SER A 88 -7.12 -3.02 9.13
C SER A 88 -6.39 -2.68 10.42
N ALA A 89 -6.60 -1.49 10.96
CA ALA A 89 -6.07 -1.06 12.24
C ALA A 89 -7.13 -0.28 13.04
N ASP A 90 -6.96 -0.23 14.35
CA ASP A 90 -7.75 0.60 15.24
C ASP A 90 -6.87 1.76 15.72
N CYS A 91 -7.26 2.99 15.41
CA CYS A 91 -6.53 4.21 15.74
C CYS A 91 -7.24 5.04 16.81
N THR A 92 -6.48 5.86 17.51
CA THR A 92 -7.01 6.86 18.43
C THR A 92 -6.70 8.23 17.88
N MET A 93 -7.72 9.04 17.62
CA MET A 93 -7.50 10.38 17.07
C MET A 93 -6.61 11.21 18.02
N PRO A 94 -5.51 11.81 17.51
CA PRO A 94 -4.60 12.61 18.32
C PRO A 94 -5.32 13.67 19.16
N GLY A 95 -4.93 13.82 20.42
CA GLY A 95 -5.56 14.78 21.34
C GLY A 95 -6.97 14.42 21.82
N THR A 96 -7.51 13.26 21.43
CA THR A 96 -8.84 12.80 21.85
C THR A 96 -8.81 11.36 22.37
N LYS A 97 -9.92 10.87 22.94
CA LYS A 97 -10.13 9.45 23.27
C LYS A 97 -10.93 8.70 22.22
N VAL A 98 -11.23 9.33 21.08
CA VAL A 98 -12.08 8.76 20.05
C VAL A 98 -11.32 7.65 19.34
N LYS A 99 -11.95 6.47 19.28
CA LYS A 99 -11.46 5.32 18.54
C LYS A 99 -12.04 5.35 17.12
N THR A 100 -11.17 5.13 16.15
CA THR A 100 -11.53 5.01 14.73
C THR A 100 -10.99 3.70 14.19
N ARG A 101 -11.77 2.99 13.39
CA ARG A 101 -11.29 1.84 12.64
C ARG A 101 -10.89 2.29 11.24
N VAL A 102 -9.69 1.92 10.81
CA VAL A 102 -9.19 2.17 9.46
C VAL A 102 -9.04 0.82 8.77
N THR A 103 -9.69 0.66 7.62
CA THR A 103 -9.54 -0.52 6.76
C THR A 103 -9.14 -0.07 5.37
N GLY A 104 -8.31 -0.83 4.68
CA GLY A 104 -7.95 -0.48 3.31
C GLY A 104 -7.46 -1.63 2.47
N LYS A 105 -7.29 -1.34 1.20
CA LYS A 105 -6.76 -2.23 0.17
C LYS A 105 -5.91 -1.41 -0.79
N MET A 106 -4.68 -1.84 -1.02
CA MET A 106 -3.79 -1.35 -2.06
C MET A 106 -3.64 -2.44 -3.11
N VAL A 107 -3.71 -2.05 -4.37
CA VAL A 107 -3.39 -2.89 -5.52
C VAL A 107 -2.21 -2.24 -6.22
N LEU A 108 -1.09 -2.96 -6.29
CA LEU A 108 0.07 -2.55 -7.06
C LEU A 108 -0.10 -3.04 -8.50
N HIS A 109 -0.28 -2.13 -9.46
CA HIS A 109 -0.47 -2.49 -10.87
C HIS A 109 0.86 -2.81 -11.53
N ASP A 110 1.87 -2.00 -11.22
CA ASP A 110 3.28 -2.18 -11.57
C ASP A 110 4.16 -1.40 -10.57
N SER A 111 5.49 -1.43 -10.72
CA SER A 111 6.40 -0.76 -9.78
C SER A 111 6.24 0.76 -9.73
N LYS A 112 5.49 1.39 -10.63
CA LYS A 112 5.31 2.85 -10.76
C LYS A 112 3.85 3.29 -10.66
N HIS A 113 2.93 2.38 -10.38
CA HIS A 113 1.50 2.69 -10.30
C HIS A 113 0.78 1.78 -9.30
N TYR A 114 0.07 2.39 -8.36
CA TYR A 114 -0.81 1.69 -7.43
C TYR A 114 -2.14 2.42 -7.28
N THR A 115 -3.16 1.67 -6.86
CA THR A 115 -4.43 2.24 -6.40
C THR A 115 -4.72 1.78 -4.99
N SER A 116 -5.23 2.68 -4.15
CA SER A 116 -5.64 2.37 -2.78
C SER A 116 -7.08 2.81 -2.51
N GLU A 117 -7.81 2.00 -1.76
CA GLU A 117 -9.12 2.33 -1.21
C GLU A 117 -9.06 2.16 0.29
N MET A 118 -9.48 3.18 1.03
CA MET A 118 -9.51 3.19 2.47
C MET A 118 -10.88 3.60 2.97
N THR A 119 -11.26 3.07 4.12
CA THR A 119 -12.44 3.48 4.87
C THR A 119 -12.01 3.72 6.30
N MET A 120 -12.26 4.92 6.79
CA MET A 120 -12.14 5.28 8.19
C MET A 120 -13.56 5.37 8.76
N SER A 121 -13.80 4.77 9.91
CA SER A 121 -15.08 4.82 10.61
C SER A 121 -14.89 5.09 12.10
N GLY A 122 -15.76 5.92 12.68
CA GLY A 122 -15.73 6.27 14.10
C GLY A 122 -16.77 7.34 14.43
N ASN A 123 -17.28 7.35 15.67
CA ASN A 123 -18.30 8.31 16.13
C ASN A 123 -19.50 8.47 15.17
N ASN A 124 -20.07 7.36 14.66
CA ASN A 124 -21.16 7.36 13.67
C ASN A 124 -20.86 8.07 12.34
N HIS A 125 -19.60 8.42 12.09
CA HIS A 125 -19.13 8.96 10.82
C HIS A 125 -18.30 7.91 10.07
N SER A 126 -18.32 8.02 8.75
CA SER A 126 -17.45 7.25 7.88
C SER A 126 -16.92 8.15 6.77
N MET A 127 -15.65 7.99 6.46
CA MET A 127 -14.97 8.64 5.35
C MET A 127 -14.35 7.55 4.50
N LYS A 128 -14.59 7.61 3.19
CA LYS A 128 -13.91 6.78 2.20
C LYS A 128 -12.88 7.63 1.48
N THR A 129 -11.73 7.04 1.23
CA THR A 129 -10.64 7.67 0.48
C THR A 129 -10.21 6.73 -0.63
N ARG A 130 -10.09 7.25 -1.85
CA ARG A 130 -9.51 6.53 -2.98
C ARG A 130 -8.26 7.27 -3.43
N ILE A 131 -7.20 6.54 -3.70
CA ILE A 131 -5.90 7.08 -4.13
C ILE A 131 -5.51 6.38 -5.44
N ASP A 132 -5.12 7.16 -6.44
CA ASP A 132 -4.38 6.71 -7.63
C ASP A 132 -2.98 7.34 -7.56
N GLY A 133 -1.98 6.50 -7.26
CA GLY A 133 -0.60 6.91 -7.07
C GLY A 133 0.26 6.55 -8.28
N LYS A 134 0.97 7.54 -8.83
CA LYS A 134 1.86 7.36 -9.99
C LYS A 134 3.23 7.94 -9.72
N TRP A 135 4.28 7.18 -10.03
CA TRP A 135 5.65 7.63 -9.92
C TRP A 135 5.92 8.78 -10.89
N ALA A 136 6.50 9.86 -10.38
CA ALA A 136 6.71 11.12 -11.08
C ALA A 136 8.19 11.37 -11.44
N GLY A 137 9.12 10.83 -10.65
CA GLY A 137 10.55 11.05 -10.87
C GLY A 137 11.41 10.44 -9.78
N SER A 138 12.71 10.32 -10.04
CA SER A 138 13.68 9.81 -9.06
C SER A 138 14.06 10.85 -8.00
N GLU A 139 13.87 12.13 -8.31
CA GLU A 139 14.18 13.24 -7.42
C GLU A 139 12.93 13.62 -6.64
N CYS A 140 13.03 13.60 -5.31
CA CYS A 140 11.98 14.14 -4.45
C CYS A 140 12.07 15.66 -4.45
N THR A 141 10.98 16.31 -4.83
CA THR A 141 10.90 17.78 -4.87
C THR A 141 10.20 18.23 -3.60
N GLU A 142 10.88 19.00 -2.75
CA GLU A 142 10.28 19.67 -1.59
C GLU A 142 9.39 20.85 -1.99
#